data_AF-A0A662U2I7-F1
#
_entry.id   AF-A0A662U2I7-F1
#
_cell.length_a   1.000
_cell.length_b   1.000
_cell.length_c   1.000
_cell.angle_alpha   90.00
_cell.angle_beta   90.00
_cell.angle_gamma   90.00
#
_symmetry.space_group_name_H-M   'P 1'
#
loop_
_entity.id
_entity.type
_entity.pdbx_description
1 polymer ?
#
loop_
_entity_poly.entity_id
_entity_poly.type
_entity_poly.pdbx_seq_one_letter_code
_entity_poly.pdbx_strand_id
1 'polypeptide(L)'
;MAASTLEREITILEISLYHMLKAFFSDSLEDFAFSIKLLFELEPFKDRRIRNELLKVLVRYAKKKGYAVEDVLEIEDKVGLFIEPEIFTKVYGNKTILA
;
A
#
# COMPACT_ATOMS: atom_id res chain seq x y z
N MET A 1 -8.18 -24.94 -17.31
CA MET A 1 -8.70 -23.77 -16.55
C MET A 1 -7.71 -23.22 -15.51
N ALA A 2 -6.61 -23.92 -15.15
CA ALA A 2 -5.61 -23.39 -14.20
C ALA A 2 -4.60 -22.39 -14.81
N ALA A 3 -4.30 -22.50 -16.11
CA ALA A 3 -3.34 -21.61 -16.79
C ALA A 3 -3.76 -20.12 -16.73
N SER A 4 -5.05 -19.83 -16.90
CA SER A 4 -5.58 -18.46 -16.88
C SER A 4 -5.51 -17.80 -15.49
N THR A 5 -5.59 -18.59 -14.41
CA THR A 5 -5.46 -18.07 -13.05
C THR A 5 -4.01 -17.75 -12.74
N LEU A 6 -3.09 -18.65 -13.08
CA LEU A 6 -1.66 -18.43 -12.86
C LEU A 6 -1.14 -17.25 -13.69
N GLU A 7 -1.52 -17.16 -14.96
CA GLU A 7 -1.17 -16.01 -15.83
C GLU A 7 -1.67 -14.69 -15.25
N ARG A 8 -2.92 -14.64 -14.77
CA ARG A 8 -3.47 -13.46 -14.09
C ARG A 8 -2.67 -13.08 -12.85
N GLU A 9 -2.31 -14.05 -12.02
CA GLU A 9 -1.52 -13.79 -10.80
C GLU A 9 -0.12 -13.27 -11.13
N ILE A 10 0.53 -13.84 -12.15
CA ILE A 10 1.82 -13.35 -12.66
C ILE A 10 1.69 -11.92 -13.17
N THR A 11 0.67 -11.62 -13.99
CA THR A 11 0.43 -10.25 -14.48
C THR A 11 0.22 -9.26 -13.34
N ILE A 12 -0.54 -9.63 -12.31
CA ILE A 12 -0.72 -8.77 -11.12
C ILE A 12 0.62 -8.52 -10.44
N LEU A 13 1.47 -9.54 -10.26
CA LEU A 13 2.79 -9.40 -9.66
C LEU A 13 3.71 -8.50 -10.50
N GLU A 14 3.74 -8.67 -11.82
CA GLU A 14 4.55 -7.86 -12.73
C GLU A 14 4.15 -6.38 -12.68
N ILE A 15 2.84 -6.09 -12.73
CA ILE A 15 2.34 -4.72 -12.64
C ILE A 15 2.61 -4.13 -11.25
N SER A 16 2.41 -4.92 -10.19
CA SER A 16 2.72 -4.48 -8.82
C SER A 16 4.20 -4.12 -8.68
N LEU A 17 5.10 -4.96 -9.22
CA LEU A 17 6.53 -4.72 -9.20
C LEU A 17 6.90 -3.47 -10.01
N TYR A 18 6.31 -3.27 -11.19
CA TYR A 18 6.53 -2.08 -12.00
C TYR A 18 6.18 -0.79 -11.23
N HIS A 19 4.99 -0.73 -10.62
CA HIS A 19 4.59 0.47 -9.86
C HIS A 19 5.41 0.67 -8.59
N MET A 20 5.83 -0.42 -7.92
CA MET A 20 6.71 -0.32 -6.76
C MET A 20 8.09 0.23 -7.15
N LEU A 21 8.68 -0.24 -8.25
CA LEU A 21 9.93 0.29 -8.77
C LEU A 21 9.78 1.75 -9.19
N LYS A 22 8.71 2.08 -9.91
CA LYS A 22 8.40 3.45 -10.32
C LYS A 22 8.31 4.37 -9.10
N ALA A 23 7.60 3.97 -8.05
CA ALA A 23 7.50 4.72 -6.81
C ALA A 23 8.87 5.00 -6.16
N PHE A 24 9.82 4.06 -6.23
CA PHE A 24 11.17 4.29 -5.72
C PHE A 24 12.00 5.27 -6.54
N PHE A 25 11.75 5.36 -7.85
CA PHE A 25 12.49 6.26 -8.73
C PHE A 25 11.84 7.64 -8.89
N SER A 26 10.51 7.74 -8.72
CA SER A 26 9.75 8.99 -8.86
C SER A 26 9.30 9.59 -7.53
N ASP A 27 9.57 8.93 -6.40
CA ASP A 27 9.07 9.28 -5.08
C ASP A 27 7.53 9.41 -5.02
N SER A 28 6.83 8.67 -5.89
CA SER A 28 5.37 8.68 -5.99
C SER A 28 4.74 7.77 -4.95
N LEU A 29 4.14 8.37 -3.92
CA LEU A 29 3.35 7.65 -2.91
C LEU A 29 2.14 6.94 -3.53
N GLU A 30 1.54 7.54 -4.55
CA GLU A 30 0.41 6.96 -5.29
C GLU A 30 0.79 5.67 -6.00
N ASP A 31 1.93 5.65 -6.71
CA ASP A 31 2.41 4.43 -7.36
C ASP A 31 2.70 3.33 -6.33
N PHE A 32 3.22 3.70 -5.15
CA PHE A 32 3.45 2.71 -4.10
C PHE A 32 2.14 2.14 -3.55
N ALA A 33 1.18 3.01 -3.20
CA ALA A 33 -0.14 2.60 -2.75
C ALA A 33 -0.84 1.72 -3.79
N PHE A 34 -0.77 2.07 -5.07
CA PHE A 34 -1.34 1.28 -6.15
C PHE A 34 -0.72 -0.12 -6.24
N SER A 35 0.62 -0.24 -6.11
CA SER A 35 1.28 -1.55 -6.07
C SER A 35 0.78 -2.42 -4.91
N ILE A 36 0.56 -1.85 -3.73
CA ILE A 36 0.05 -2.58 -2.55
C ILE A 36 -1.40 -3.01 -2.77
N LYS A 37 -2.24 -2.15 -3.37
CA LYS A 37 -3.61 -2.50 -3.74
C LYS A 37 -3.65 -3.71 -4.67
N LEU A 38 -2.81 -3.73 -5.69
CA LEU A 38 -2.76 -4.85 -6.63
C LEU A 38 -2.36 -6.16 -5.94
N LEU A 39 -1.41 -6.12 -5.00
CA LEU A 39 -1.06 -7.31 -4.23
C LEU A 39 -2.26 -7.88 -3.47
N PHE A 40 -3.19 -7.05 -2.99
CA PHE A 40 -4.38 -7.52 -2.26
C PHE A 40 -5.40 -8.30 -3.12
N GLU A 41 -5.25 -8.30 -4.44
CA GLU A 41 -6.03 -9.14 -5.35
C GLU A 41 -5.58 -10.62 -5.34
N LEU A 42 -4.39 -10.89 -4.81
CA LEU A 42 -3.78 -12.21 -4.75
C LEU A 42 -4.14 -12.93 -3.44
N GLU A 43 -4.42 -14.23 -3.52
CA GLU A 43 -4.86 -15.04 -2.37
C GLU A 43 -3.92 -14.96 -1.14
N PRO A 44 -2.59 -15.04 -1.30
CA PRO A 44 -1.67 -14.95 -0.15
C PRO A 44 -1.78 -13.62 0.61
N PHE A 45 -2.26 -12.56 -0.02
CA PHE A 45 -2.36 -11.23 0.56
C PHE A 45 -3.79 -10.89 1.00
N LYS A 46 -4.72 -11.84 0.98
CA LYS A 46 -6.04 -11.66 1.61
C LYS A 46 -6.00 -11.81 3.13
N ASP A 47 -4.97 -12.46 3.67
CA ASP A 47 -4.75 -12.57 5.11
C ASP A 47 -4.57 -11.17 5.73
N ARG A 48 -5.41 -10.86 6.73
CA ARG A 48 -5.43 -9.54 7.38
C ARG A 48 -4.07 -9.17 8.00
N ARG A 49 -3.32 -10.13 8.54
CA ARG A 49 -2.00 -9.86 9.14
C ARG A 49 -1.02 -9.44 8.05
N ILE A 50 -0.99 -10.14 6.93
CA ILE A 50 -0.13 -9.81 5.78
C ILE A 50 -0.50 -8.44 5.21
N ARG A 51 -1.80 -8.16 5.03
CA ARG A 51 -2.29 -6.85 4.59
C ARG A 51 -1.82 -5.73 5.52
N ASN A 52 -2.02 -5.90 6.83
CA ASN A 52 -1.67 -4.87 7.80
C ASN A 52 -0.14 -4.65 7.87
N GLU A 53 0.69 -5.67 7.65
CA GLU A 53 2.13 -5.47 7.53
C GLU A 53 2.51 -4.66 6.28
N LEU A 54 1.89 -4.95 5.13
CA LEU A 54 2.12 -4.17 3.91
C LEU A 54 1.66 -2.71 4.04
N LEU A 55 0.50 -2.49 4.66
CA LEU A 55 0.01 -1.14 4.95
C LEU A 55 0.93 -0.40 5.92
N LYS A 56 1.48 -1.07 6.94
CA LYS A 56 2.52 -0.46 7.80
C LYS A 56 3.76 -0.07 7.01
N VAL A 57 4.18 -0.87 6.03
CA VAL A 57 5.31 -0.53 5.16
C VAL A 57 5.01 0.72 4.33
N LEU A 58 3.82 0.82 3.74
CA LEU A 58 3.36 2.01 3.01
C LEU A 58 3.39 3.26 3.90
N VAL A 59 2.79 3.19 5.09
CA VAL A 59 2.73 4.32 6.03
C VAL A 59 4.11 4.72 6.54
N ARG A 60 5.02 3.75 6.77
CA ARG A 60 6.43 4.03 7.13
C ARG A 60 7.18 4.70 5.99
N TYR A 61 6.95 4.27 4.76
CA TYR A 61 7.56 4.89 3.58
C TYR A 61 7.08 6.34 3.42
N ALA A 62 5.77 6.57 3.54
CA ALA A 62 5.19 7.91 3.50
C ALA A 62 5.86 8.84 4.52
N LYS A 63 5.91 8.41 5.79
CA LYS A 63 6.59 9.15 6.86
C LYS A 63 8.06 9.42 6.55
N LYS A 64 8.80 8.42 6.04
CA LYS A 64 10.22 8.57 5.68
C LYS A 64 10.42 9.59 4.56
N LYS A 65 9.46 9.71 3.65
CA LYS A 65 9.47 10.67 2.54
C LYS A 65 8.95 12.06 2.91
N GLY A 66 8.49 12.25 4.15
CA GLY A 66 8.04 13.54 4.66
C GLY A 66 6.57 13.83 4.45
N TYR A 67 5.78 12.85 4.01
CA TYR A 67 4.33 12.98 3.89
C TYR A 67 3.67 13.03 5.27
N ALA A 68 2.67 13.91 5.40
CA ALA A 68 1.80 14.01 6.56
C ALA A 68 0.74 12.90 6.55
N VAL A 69 -0.08 12.81 7.60
CA VAL A 69 -1.13 11.78 7.69
C VAL A 69 -2.21 12.04 6.64
N GLU A 70 -2.52 13.31 6.42
CA GLU A 70 -3.52 13.81 5.49
C GLU A 70 -3.19 13.42 4.04
N ASP A 71 -1.90 13.52 3.65
CA ASP A 71 -1.44 13.09 2.34
C ASP A 71 -1.69 11.58 2.12
N VAL A 72 -1.49 10.78 3.17
CA VAL A 72 -1.69 9.33 3.10
C VAL A 72 -3.18 8.98 3.02
N LEU A 73 -4.03 9.71 3.75
CA LEU A 73 -5.49 9.56 3.68
C LEU A 73 -6.05 9.96 2.31
N GLU A 74 -5.54 11.03 1.70
CA GLU A 74 -5.91 11.42 0.34
C GLU A 74 -5.57 10.32 -0.67
N ILE A 75 -4.38 9.72 -0.55
CA ILE A 75 -3.98 8.58 -1.39
C ILE A 75 -4.80 7.33 -1.11
N GLU A 76 -5.16 7.07 0.15
CA GLU A 76 -6.04 5.98 0.55
C GLU A 76 -7.38 6.06 -0.19
N ASP A 77 -8.02 7.23 -0.16
CA ASP A 77 -9.29 7.49 -0.84
C ASP A 77 -9.14 7.38 -2.37
N LYS A 78 -8.09 7.98 -2.93
CA LYS A 78 -7.84 7.99 -4.38
C LYS A 78 -7.61 6.59 -4.95
N VAL A 79 -6.81 5.79 -4.25
CA VAL A 79 -6.44 4.44 -4.71
C VAL A 79 -7.51 3.43 -4.28
N GLY A 80 -8.35 3.72 -3.29
CA GLY A 80 -9.32 2.78 -2.73
C GLY A 80 -8.64 1.72 -1.87
N LEU A 81 -7.65 2.13 -1.07
CA LEU A 81 -7.10 1.33 0.01
C LEU A 81 -7.88 1.64 1.31
N PHE A 82 -7.69 0.80 2.32
CA PHE A 82 -8.17 1.11 3.66
C PHE A 82 -7.04 0.87 4.65
N ILE A 83 -6.68 1.88 5.44
CA ILE A 83 -5.61 1.81 6.43
C ILE A 83 -6.20 1.93 7.83
N GLU A 84 -6.03 0.87 8.63
CA GLU A 84 -6.50 0.87 10.02
C GLU A 84 -5.87 2.03 10.83
N PRO A 85 -6.65 2.82 11.60
CA PRO A 85 -6.15 3.93 12.42
C PRO A 85 -5.00 3.55 13.37
N GLU A 86 -4.97 2.30 13.82
CA GLU A 86 -3.91 1.77 14.67
C GLU A 86 -2.55 1.74 13.95
N ILE A 87 -2.53 1.64 12.62
CA ILE A 87 -1.31 1.70 11.81
C ILE A 87 -0.75 3.12 11.83
N PHE A 88 -1.59 4.13 11.61
CA PHE A 88 -1.19 5.53 11.74
C PHE A 88 -0.67 5.82 13.14
N THR A 89 -1.39 5.37 14.16
CA THR A 89 -1.01 5.57 15.57
C THR A 89 0.38 5.00 15.85
N LYS A 90 0.64 3.78 15.34
CA LYS A 90 1.93 3.11 15.51
C LYS A 90 3.09 3.78 14.76
N VAL A 91 2.83 4.38 13.61
CA VAL A 91 3.89 4.95 12.75
C VAL A 91 4.12 6.43 13.02
N TYR A 92 3.06 7.24 13.09
CA TYR A 92 3.11 8.68 13.30
C TYR A 92 3.05 9.09 14.78
N GLY A 93 2.48 8.26 15.65
CA GLY A 93 2.29 8.53 17.07
C GLY A 93 0.92 9.15 17.40
N ASN A 94 0.49 9.07 18.66
CA ASN A 94 -0.86 9.47 19.11
C ASN A 94 -1.22 10.96 18.88
N LYS A 95 -0.23 11.84 18.74
CA LYS A 95 -0.48 13.30 18.64
C LYS A 95 -0.95 13.73 17.24
N THR A 96 -0.76 12.89 16.23
CA THR A 96 -0.91 13.27 14.81
C THR A 96 -2.28 12.92 14.23
N ILE A 97 -3.14 12.20 14.95
CA ILE A 97 -4.46 11.73 14.46
C ILE A 97 -5.62 12.57 15.04
N LEU A 98 -5.33 13.39 16.04
CA LEU A 98 -6.31 14.20 16.79
C LEU A 98 -6.16 15.71 16.54
N ALA A 99 -5.33 16.10 15.56
CA ALA A 99 -5.05 17.50 15.23
C ALA A 99 -5.87 17.96 14.03
#